data_AF-A0A9X1VD90-F1
#
_entry.id   AF-A0A9X1VD90-F1
#
_cell.length_a   1.000
_cell.length_b   1.000
_cell.length_c   1.000
_cell.angle_alpha   90.00
_cell.angle_beta   90.00
_cell.angle_gamma   90.00
#
_symmetry.space_group_name_H-M   'P 1'
#
loop_
_entity.id
_entity.type
_entity.pdbx_description
1 polymer ?
#
loop_
_entity_poly.entity_id
_entity_poly.type
_entity_poly.pdbx_seq_one_letter_code
_entity_poly.pdbx_strand_id
1 'polypeptide(L)'
;MNLSVKASRNYLALVLLFIPALAFAGLLVTTDWARLGVSARFPFLPWQFWLMAVAGSLATYGGVADWRYHRNPLNMQLSSRERDAEAFALGAGGLPMFGLMWLAMTSPQPTRWLVPIVVVLLYTVVAICYDEFVFHRKRCGPVETRYHRLLVFGNGVAWLAWFEFIFC
;
A
#
# COMPACT_ATOMS: atom_id res chain seq x y z
N MET A 1 -0.47 -26.89 -16.37
CA MET A 1 -0.90 -25.66 -15.66
C MET A 1 -1.51 -24.71 -16.68
N ASN A 2 -2.80 -24.35 -16.53
CA ASN A 2 -3.58 -23.60 -17.52
C ASN A 2 -2.94 -22.24 -17.87
N LEU A 3 -2.86 -21.88 -19.16
CA LEU A 3 -2.32 -20.59 -19.63
C LEU A 3 -3.02 -19.38 -18.99
N SER A 4 -4.32 -19.50 -18.73
CA SER A 4 -5.13 -18.52 -18.00
C SER A 4 -4.64 -18.25 -16.56
N VAL A 5 -4.22 -19.31 -15.84
CA VAL A 5 -3.69 -19.21 -14.47
C VAL A 5 -2.30 -18.55 -14.43
N LYS A 6 -1.51 -18.69 -15.51
CA LYS A 6 -0.23 -17.98 -15.65
C LYS A 6 -0.43 -16.49 -15.89
N ALA A 7 -1.42 -16.12 -16.70
CA ALA A 7 -1.73 -14.72 -17.00
C ALA A 7 -2.23 -13.98 -15.75
N SER A 8 -3.16 -14.57 -14.99
CA SER A 8 -3.73 -13.92 -13.80
C SER A 8 -2.69 -13.64 -12.70
N ARG A 9 -1.76 -14.56 -12.45
CA ARG A 9 -0.67 -14.37 -11.47
C ARG A 9 0.25 -13.19 -11.82
N ASN A 10 0.44 -12.90 -13.10
CA ASN A 10 1.32 -11.82 -13.52
C ASN A 10 0.73 -10.44 -13.21
N TYR A 11 -0.59 -10.29 -13.19
CA TYR A 11 -1.26 -9.01 -12.91
C TYR A 11 -1.72 -8.88 -11.46
N LEU A 12 -1.64 -9.95 -10.66
CA LEU A 12 -2.14 -9.97 -9.29
C LEU A 12 -1.54 -8.84 -8.43
N ALA A 13 -0.21 -8.69 -8.42
CA ALA A 13 0.45 -7.62 -7.67
C ALA A 13 -0.02 -6.22 -8.10
N LEU A 14 -0.21 -6.00 -9.40
CA LEU A 14 -0.74 -4.73 -9.92
C LEU A 14 -2.17 -4.49 -9.47
N VAL A 15 -3.04 -5.51 -9.53
CA VAL A 15 -4.41 -5.40 -9.06
C VAL A 15 -4.43 -5.07 -7.57
N LEU A 16 -3.66 -5.80 -6.76
CA LEU A 16 -3.54 -5.59 -5.32
C LEU A 16 -3.03 -4.18 -4.98
N LEU A 17 -2.12 -3.61 -5.79
CA LEU A 17 -1.63 -2.24 -5.63
C LEU A 17 -2.74 -1.19 -5.74
N PHE A 18 -3.71 -1.36 -6.64
CA PHE A 18 -4.77 -0.39 -6.86
C PHE A 18 -5.95 -0.50 -5.89
N ILE A 19 -6.16 -1.68 -5.28
CA ILE A 19 -7.32 -1.90 -4.40
C ILE A 19 -7.38 -0.89 -3.25
N PRO A 20 -6.33 -0.65 -2.45
CA PRO A 20 -6.39 0.31 -1.35
C PRO A 20 -6.72 1.73 -1.80
N ALA A 21 -6.14 2.19 -2.92
CA ALA A 21 -6.37 3.54 -3.44
C ALA A 21 -7.85 3.73 -3.87
N LEU A 22 -8.39 2.76 -4.63
CA LEU A 22 -9.78 2.80 -5.07
C LEU A 22 -10.75 2.66 -3.89
N ALA A 23 -10.44 1.77 -2.95
CA ALA A 23 -11.24 1.58 -1.75
C ALA A 23 -11.22 2.82 -0.85
N PHE A 24 -10.08 3.52 -0.75
CA PHE A 24 -9.99 4.78 0.00
C PHE A 24 -10.84 5.88 -0.64
N ALA A 25 -10.84 6.01 -1.96
CA ALA A 25 -11.74 6.93 -2.65
C ALA A 25 -13.22 6.60 -2.37
N GLY A 26 -13.60 5.32 -2.41
CA GLY A 26 -14.94 4.87 -2.03
C GLY A 26 -15.29 5.20 -0.57
N LEU A 27 -14.34 5.01 0.35
CA LEU A 27 -14.48 5.37 1.76
C LEU A 27 -14.77 6.87 1.94
N LEU A 28 -14.04 7.75 1.24
CA LEU A 28 -14.27 9.21 1.34
C LEU A 28 -15.65 9.64 0.84
N VAL A 29 -16.20 8.95 -0.16
CA VAL A 29 -17.54 9.25 -0.70
C VAL A 29 -18.65 8.74 0.22
N THR A 30 -18.38 7.66 0.98
CA THR A 30 -19.39 6.97 1.81
C THR A 30 -19.35 7.34 3.29
N THR A 31 -18.26 7.95 3.75
CA THR A 31 -18.10 8.34 5.16
C THR A 31 -18.75 9.69 5.42
N ASP A 32 -19.35 9.85 6.60
CA ASP A 32 -19.91 11.13 7.06
C ASP A 32 -18.82 12.21 7.16
N TRP A 33 -19.01 13.30 6.42
CA TRP A 33 -18.06 14.41 6.29
C TRP A 33 -17.85 15.14 7.62
N ALA A 34 -18.85 15.15 8.51
CA ALA A 34 -18.69 15.72 9.84
C ALA A 34 -17.65 14.95 10.66
N ARG A 35 -17.57 13.63 10.50
CA ARG A 35 -16.57 12.79 11.18
C ARG A 35 -15.17 12.94 10.60
N LEU A 36 -15.07 13.32 9.33
CA LEU A 36 -13.79 13.54 8.65
C LEU A 36 -13.19 14.93 8.94
N GLY A 37 -13.86 15.76 9.74
CA GLY A 37 -13.42 17.13 10.01
C GLY A 37 -13.46 18.01 8.77
N VAL A 38 -14.36 17.73 7.81
CA VAL A 38 -14.47 18.53 6.60
C VAL A 38 -15.00 19.93 6.95
N SER A 39 -14.28 20.95 6.49
CA SER A 39 -14.59 22.36 6.70
C SER A 39 -15.20 22.98 5.44
N ALA A 40 -16.14 23.92 5.62
CA ALA A 40 -16.65 24.75 4.52
C ALA A 40 -15.66 25.84 4.07
N ARG A 41 -14.58 26.05 4.84
CA ARG A 41 -13.51 27.02 4.55
C ARG A 41 -12.23 26.29 4.23
N PHE A 42 -11.48 26.80 3.25
CA PHE A 42 -10.19 26.24 2.87
C PHE A 42 -9.18 26.27 4.05
N PRO A 43 -8.40 25.18 4.29
CA PRO A 43 -8.45 23.90 3.58
C PRO A 43 -9.70 23.09 3.94
N PHE A 44 -10.41 22.61 2.92
CA PHE A 44 -11.68 21.88 3.10
C PHE A 44 -11.49 20.54 3.82
N LEU A 45 -10.32 19.92 3.68
CA LEU A 45 -9.96 18.66 4.32
C LEU A 45 -8.77 18.88 5.26
N PRO A 46 -8.68 18.11 6.36
CA PRO A 46 -7.47 18.01 7.16
C PRO A 46 -6.23 17.73 6.29
N TRP A 47 -5.09 18.30 6.65
CA TRP A 47 -3.85 18.25 5.87
C TRP A 47 -3.36 16.81 5.63
N GLN A 48 -3.70 15.89 6.54
CA GLN A 48 -3.40 14.47 6.48
C GLN A 48 -3.95 13.83 5.20
N PHE A 49 -5.15 14.22 4.75
CA PHE A 49 -5.73 13.72 3.50
C PHE A 49 -4.93 14.15 2.27
N TRP A 50 -4.40 15.36 2.28
CA TRP A 50 -3.52 15.83 1.21
C TRP A 50 -2.19 15.08 1.21
N LEU A 51 -1.60 14.86 2.38
CA LEU A 51 -0.38 14.08 2.50
C LEU A 51 -0.60 12.63 2.06
N MET A 52 -1.70 12.00 2.48
CA MET A 52 -2.10 10.67 2.02
C MET A 52 -2.29 10.62 0.50
N ALA A 53 -2.94 11.61 -0.10
CA ALA A 53 -3.17 11.65 -1.55
C ALA A 53 -1.84 11.74 -2.31
N VAL A 54 -0.93 12.63 -1.90
CA VAL A 54 0.38 12.79 -2.55
C VAL A 54 1.25 11.56 -2.33
N ALA A 55 1.41 11.11 -1.08
CA ALA A 55 2.26 9.98 -0.74
C ALA A 55 1.73 8.66 -1.34
N GLY A 56 0.42 8.45 -1.29
CA GLY A 56 -0.26 7.32 -1.92
C GLY A 56 -0.09 7.34 -3.44
N SER A 57 -0.21 8.49 -4.10
CA SER A 57 0.03 8.62 -5.55
C SER A 57 1.47 8.29 -5.92
N LEU A 58 2.45 8.76 -5.14
CA LEU A 58 3.86 8.43 -5.31
C LEU A 58 4.10 6.93 -5.11
N ALA A 59 3.46 6.32 -4.11
CA ALA A 59 3.55 4.90 -3.85
C ALA A 59 2.98 4.06 -5.01
N THR A 60 1.78 4.40 -5.49
CA THR A 60 1.15 3.76 -6.65
C THR A 60 2.03 3.92 -7.89
N TYR A 61 2.57 5.11 -8.14
CA TYR A 61 3.50 5.31 -9.25
C TYR A 61 4.75 4.42 -9.11
N GLY A 62 5.35 4.36 -7.91
CA GLY A 62 6.49 3.48 -7.62
C GLY A 62 6.17 2.01 -7.91
N GLY A 63 5.03 1.51 -7.44
CA GLY A 63 4.61 0.12 -7.68
C GLY A 63 4.30 -0.18 -9.16
N VAL A 64 3.68 0.76 -9.89
CA VAL A 64 3.45 0.60 -11.34
C VAL A 64 4.76 0.64 -12.10
N ALA A 65 5.68 1.53 -11.74
CA ALA A 65 6.99 1.64 -12.37
C ALA A 65 7.84 0.39 -12.14
N ASP A 66 7.83 -0.16 -10.92
CA ASP A 66 8.50 -1.40 -10.56
C ASP A 66 7.92 -2.59 -11.33
N TRP A 67 6.60 -2.74 -11.30
CA TRP A 67 5.87 -3.78 -12.05
C TRP A 67 6.12 -3.72 -13.57
N ARG A 68 6.26 -2.50 -14.13
CA ARG A 68 6.60 -2.29 -15.54
C ARG A 68 8.05 -2.66 -15.81
N TYR A 69 8.96 -2.30 -14.92
CA TYR A 69 10.39 -2.60 -15.05
C TYR A 69 10.66 -4.11 -15.08
N HIS A 70 9.93 -4.87 -14.27
CA HIS A 70 9.96 -6.34 -14.28
C HIS A 70 9.56 -6.96 -15.62
N ARG A 71 8.72 -6.30 -16.40
CA ARG A 71 8.32 -6.75 -17.74
C ARG A 71 9.27 -6.28 -18.82
N ASN A 72 9.69 -5.03 -18.72
CA ASN A 72 10.58 -4.40 -19.69
C ASN A 72 11.50 -3.45 -18.92
N PRO A 73 12.81 -3.73 -18.85
CA PRO A 73 13.57 -4.66 -19.71
C PRO A 73 13.71 -6.10 -19.19
N LEU A 74 13.26 -6.42 -17.97
CA LEU A 74 13.60 -7.70 -17.32
C LEU A 74 12.85 -8.93 -17.86
N ASN A 75 11.91 -8.77 -18.80
CA ASN A 75 11.19 -9.85 -19.48
C ASN A 75 10.60 -10.91 -18.53
N MET A 76 10.14 -10.50 -17.34
CA MET A 76 9.59 -11.39 -16.31
C MET A 76 10.55 -12.50 -15.87
N GLN A 77 11.86 -12.27 -15.91
CA GLN A 77 12.89 -13.16 -15.35
C GLN A 77 12.95 -13.12 -13.82
N LEU A 78 11.77 -13.05 -13.17
CA LEU A 78 11.60 -13.15 -11.74
C LEU A 78 11.38 -14.61 -11.34
N SER A 79 11.91 -14.99 -10.19
CA SER A 79 11.60 -16.31 -9.64
C SER A 79 10.11 -16.37 -9.27
N SER A 80 9.51 -17.57 -9.23
CA SER A 80 8.13 -17.70 -8.74
C SER A 80 8.00 -17.31 -7.26
N ARG A 81 9.06 -17.54 -6.46
CA ARG A 81 9.08 -17.21 -5.03
C ARG A 81 9.06 -15.71 -4.77
N GLU A 82 9.77 -14.94 -5.57
CA GLU A 82 9.80 -13.47 -5.52
C GLU A 82 8.41 -12.89 -5.82
N ARG A 83 7.77 -13.36 -6.90
CA ARG A 83 6.38 -12.93 -7.23
C ARG A 83 5.36 -13.28 -6.16
N ASP A 84 5.52 -14.43 -5.51
CA ASP A 84 4.63 -14.84 -4.42
C ASP A 84 4.90 -14.01 -3.16
N ALA A 85 6.15 -13.64 -2.87
CA ALA A 85 6.51 -12.76 -1.77
C ALA A 85 5.94 -11.34 -1.97
N GLU A 86 6.07 -10.75 -3.15
CA GLU A 86 5.49 -9.45 -3.51
C GLU A 86 3.97 -9.44 -3.37
N ALA A 87 3.29 -10.45 -3.96
CA ALA A 87 1.85 -10.57 -3.87
C ALA A 87 1.38 -10.78 -2.42
N PHE A 88 2.16 -11.48 -1.61
CA PHE A 88 1.87 -11.69 -0.19
C PHE A 88 2.06 -10.41 0.62
N ALA A 89 3.12 -9.64 0.39
CA ALA A 89 3.33 -8.36 1.05
C ALA A 89 2.19 -7.37 0.74
N LEU A 90 1.80 -7.27 -0.54
CA LEU A 90 0.70 -6.39 -0.98
C LEU A 90 -0.67 -6.90 -0.50
N GLY A 91 -0.93 -8.20 -0.64
CA GLY A 91 -2.23 -8.80 -0.35
C GLY A 91 -2.48 -9.06 1.12
N ALA A 92 -1.55 -9.75 1.80
CA ALA A 92 -1.71 -10.15 3.20
C ALA A 92 -1.22 -9.08 4.20
N GLY A 93 -0.36 -8.15 3.77
CA GLY A 93 -0.01 -6.98 4.58
C GLY A 93 -0.93 -5.79 4.28
N GLY A 94 -0.90 -5.32 3.04
CA GLY A 94 -1.58 -4.09 2.62
C GLY A 94 -3.10 -4.10 2.79
N LEU A 95 -3.80 -5.16 2.36
CA LEU A 95 -5.27 -5.20 2.46
C LEU A 95 -5.77 -5.29 3.92
N PRO A 96 -5.23 -6.17 4.79
CA PRO A 96 -5.62 -6.17 6.20
C PRO A 96 -5.28 -4.86 6.90
N MET A 97 -4.13 -4.26 6.60
CA MET A 97 -3.76 -2.95 7.14
C MET A 97 -4.81 -1.90 6.77
N PHE A 98 -5.16 -1.81 5.50
CA PHE A 98 -6.17 -0.87 5.01
C PHE A 98 -7.53 -1.08 5.71
N GLY A 99 -7.99 -2.33 5.82
CA GLY A 99 -9.25 -2.66 6.49
C GLY A 99 -9.25 -2.27 7.97
N LEU A 100 -8.16 -2.53 8.69
CA LEU A 100 -8.03 -2.15 10.10
C LEU A 100 -7.99 -0.63 10.29
N MET A 101 -7.28 0.08 9.42
CA MET A 101 -7.21 1.56 9.45
C MET A 101 -8.59 2.17 9.15
N TRP A 102 -9.33 1.63 8.17
CA TRP A 102 -10.72 2.02 7.92
C TRP A 102 -11.58 1.82 9.15
N LEU A 103 -11.57 0.61 9.73
CA LEU A 103 -12.38 0.27 10.90
C LEU A 103 -12.04 1.17 12.09
N ALA A 104 -10.76 1.48 12.29
CA ALA A 104 -10.33 2.44 13.31
C ALA A 104 -10.89 3.85 13.04
N MET A 105 -10.74 4.36 11.82
CA MET A 105 -11.22 5.69 11.42
C MET A 105 -12.75 5.88 11.58
N THR A 106 -13.51 4.81 11.36
CA THR A 106 -14.99 4.85 11.43
C THR A 106 -15.54 4.46 12.81
N SER A 107 -14.70 3.93 13.69
CA SER A 107 -15.08 3.46 15.02
C SER A 107 -15.28 4.63 15.99
N PRO A 108 -16.29 4.57 16.89
CA PRO A 108 -16.40 5.49 18.02
C PRO A 108 -15.29 5.28 19.06
N GLN A 109 -14.54 4.18 19.00
CA GLN A 109 -13.44 3.84 19.89
C GLN A 109 -12.24 3.36 19.06
N PRO A 110 -11.51 4.27 18.40
CA PRO A 110 -10.41 3.92 17.49
C PRO A 110 -9.29 3.15 18.20
N THR A 111 -9.03 3.45 19.48
CA THR A 111 -7.95 2.85 20.29
C THR A 111 -8.02 1.32 20.41
N ARG A 112 -9.22 0.71 20.30
CA ARG A 112 -9.39 -0.76 20.30
C ARG A 112 -8.71 -1.44 19.11
N TRP A 113 -8.51 -0.71 18.02
CA TRP A 113 -7.92 -1.22 16.79
C TRP A 113 -6.39 -1.09 16.77
N LEU A 114 -5.80 -0.35 17.72
CA LEU A 114 -4.36 -0.07 17.73
C LEU A 114 -3.52 -1.35 17.80
N VAL A 115 -3.86 -2.28 18.69
CA VAL A 115 -3.11 -3.54 18.83
C VAL A 115 -3.19 -4.38 17.55
N PRO A 116 -4.38 -4.66 16.96
CA PRO A 116 -4.48 -5.30 15.65
C PRO A 116 -3.67 -4.60 14.55
N ILE A 117 -3.73 -3.27 14.47
CA ILE A 117 -2.99 -2.48 13.48
C ILE A 117 -1.48 -2.70 13.63
N VAL A 118 -0.96 -2.60 14.85
CA VAL A 118 0.48 -2.80 15.13
C VAL A 118 0.93 -4.22 14.78
N VAL A 119 0.12 -5.25 15.07
CA VAL A 119 0.44 -6.64 14.70
C VAL A 119 0.58 -6.79 13.19
N VAL A 120 -0.39 -6.28 12.42
CA VAL A 120 -0.34 -6.33 10.95
C VAL A 120 0.81 -5.47 10.40
N LEU A 121 1.12 -4.33 11.03
CA LEU A 121 2.25 -3.49 10.65
C LEU A 121 3.57 -4.25 10.80
N LEU A 122 3.81 -4.87 11.95
CA LEU A 122 5.03 -5.64 12.20
C LEU A 122 5.20 -6.75 11.17
N TYR A 123 4.13 -7.50 10.92
CA TYR A 123 4.13 -8.53 9.89
C TYR A 123 4.42 -7.97 8.49
N THR A 124 3.79 -6.85 8.11
CA THR A 124 4.00 -6.21 6.81
C THR A 124 5.43 -5.72 6.65
N VAL A 125 6.00 -5.09 7.67
CA VAL A 125 7.40 -4.64 7.68
C VAL A 125 8.35 -5.83 7.56
N VAL A 126 8.09 -6.94 8.26
CA VAL A 126 8.90 -8.16 8.13
C VAL A 126 8.84 -8.72 6.71
N ALA A 127 7.66 -8.75 6.09
CA ALA A 127 7.50 -9.21 4.72
C ALA A 127 8.26 -8.31 3.72
N ILE A 128 8.17 -6.98 3.87
CA ILE A 128 8.91 -6.02 3.04
C ILE A 128 10.42 -6.17 3.24
N CYS A 129 10.89 -6.29 4.49
CA CYS A 129 12.31 -6.50 4.77
C CYS A 129 12.83 -7.83 4.20
N TYR A 130 12.02 -8.89 4.28
CA TYR A 130 12.37 -10.17 3.66
C TYR A 130 12.55 -10.00 2.15
N ASP A 131 11.61 -9.32 1.49
CA ASP A 131 11.64 -9.05 0.05
C ASP A 131 12.88 -8.25 -0.35
N GLU A 132 13.15 -7.14 0.35
CA GLU A 132 14.30 -6.27 0.13
C GLU A 132 15.64 -7.02 0.32
N PHE A 133 15.79 -7.79 1.40
CA PHE A 133 17.07 -8.42 1.73
C PHE A 133 17.34 -9.72 0.98
N VAL A 134 16.30 -10.48 0.64
CA VAL A 134 16.45 -11.78 -0.04
C VAL A 134 16.52 -11.61 -1.55
N PHE A 135 15.70 -10.73 -2.13
CA PHE A 135 15.60 -10.56 -3.58
C PHE A 135 16.24 -9.25 -4.04
N HIS A 136 15.76 -8.10 -3.55
CA HIS A 136 16.16 -6.82 -4.15
C HIS A 136 17.64 -6.49 -3.97
N ARG A 137 18.20 -6.71 -2.78
CA ARG A 137 19.61 -6.39 -2.49
C ARG A 137 20.61 -7.17 -3.35
N LYS A 138 20.25 -8.37 -3.81
CA LYS A 138 21.15 -9.26 -4.57
C LYS A 138 21.07 -9.07 -6.08
N ARG A 139 19.91 -8.66 -6.58
CA ARG A 139 19.61 -8.67 -8.03
C ARG A 139 19.34 -7.28 -8.60
N CYS A 140 18.73 -6.39 -7.83
CA CYS A 140 18.12 -5.20 -8.40
C CYS A 140 19.15 -4.13 -8.72
N GLY A 141 18.96 -3.54 -9.91
CA GLY A 141 19.72 -2.36 -10.31
C GLY A 141 19.23 -1.10 -9.60
N PRO A 142 19.97 0.02 -9.70
CA PRO A 142 19.65 1.26 -9.00
C PRO A 142 18.28 1.86 -9.36
N VAL A 143 17.77 1.56 -10.56
CA VAL A 143 16.46 2.02 -11.04
C VAL A 143 15.32 1.29 -10.33
N GLU A 144 15.36 -0.05 -10.32
CA GLU A 144 14.38 -0.90 -9.63
C GLU A 144 14.35 -0.60 -8.13
N THR A 145 15.53 -0.47 -7.50
CA THR A 145 15.64 -0.06 -6.10
C THR A 145 14.99 1.29 -5.82
N ARG A 146 15.07 2.26 -6.75
CA ARG A 146 14.42 3.57 -6.59
C ARG A 146 12.90 3.44 -6.62
N TYR A 147 12.35 2.63 -7.52
CA TYR A 147 10.91 2.41 -7.61
C TYR A 147 10.36 1.69 -6.39
N HIS A 148 11.03 0.62 -5.94
CA HIS A 148 10.67 -0.09 -4.72
C HIS A 148 10.72 0.83 -3.49
N ARG A 149 11.79 1.64 -3.34
CA ARG A 149 11.88 2.61 -2.24
C ARG A 149 10.79 3.66 -2.29
N LEU A 150 10.42 4.15 -3.47
CA LEU A 150 9.32 5.10 -3.63
C LEU A 150 7.97 4.47 -3.22
N LEU A 151 7.76 3.20 -3.59
CA LEU A 151 6.58 2.42 -3.19
C LEU A 151 6.50 2.28 -1.66
N VAL A 152 7.57 1.77 -1.03
CA VAL A 152 7.59 1.53 0.41
C VAL A 152 7.51 2.84 1.21
N PHE A 153 8.31 3.84 0.82
CA PHE A 153 8.32 5.14 1.48
C PHE A 153 6.99 5.87 1.35
N GLY A 154 6.40 5.91 0.16
CA GLY A 154 5.10 6.54 -0.06
C GLY A 154 3.99 5.88 0.76
N ASN A 155 3.95 4.54 0.81
CA ASN A 155 3.02 3.82 1.68
C ASN A 155 3.25 4.11 3.16
N GLY A 156 4.51 4.16 3.61
CA GLY A 156 4.86 4.50 4.99
C GLY A 156 4.41 5.89 5.39
N VAL A 157 4.63 6.90 4.55
CA VAL A 157 4.19 8.27 4.80
C VAL A 157 2.66 8.38 4.78
N ALA A 158 1.98 7.74 3.83
CA ALA A 158 0.53 7.71 3.78
C ALA A 158 -0.06 7.03 5.03
N TRP A 159 0.52 5.92 5.48
CA TRP A 159 0.11 5.24 6.70
C TRP A 159 0.30 6.12 7.94
N LEU A 160 1.44 6.80 8.08
CA LEU A 160 1.70 7.72 9.20
C LEU A 160 0.72 8.89 9.23
N ALA A 161 0.41 9.48 8.07
CA ALA A 161 -0.58 10.55 7.96
C ALA A 161 -1.98 10.07 8.35
N TRP A 162 -2.36 8.86 7.91
CA TRP A 162 -3.64 8.28 8.30
C TRP A 162 -3.71 7.93 9.79
N PHE A 163 -2.61 7.41 10.32
CA PHE A 163 -2.49 7.06 11.74
C PHE A 163 -2.61 8.31 12.62
N GLU A 164 -1.90 9.39 12.27
CA GLU A 164 -1.98 10.66 12.97
C GLU A 164 -3.39 11.23 12.91
N PHE A 165 -4.07 11.16 11.75
CA PHE A 165 -5.48 11.56 11.65
C PHE A 165 -6.43 10.78 12.58
N ILE A 166 -6.19 9.47 12.79
CA ILE A 166 -7.09 8.63 13.61
C ILE A 166 -6.84 8.81 15.11
N PHE A 167 -5.59 9.01 15.52
CA PHE A 167 -5.16 8.86 16.91
C PHE A 167 -4.61 10.14 17.57
N CYS A 168 -4.44 11.23 16.82
CA CYS A 168 -3.95 12.51 17.33
C CYS A 168 -4.99 13.61 17.15
#